data_AF-A0A2J7PT48-F1
#
_entry.id   AF-A0A2J7PT48-F1
#
_cell.length_a   1.000
_cell.length_b   1.000
_cell.length_c   1.000
_cell.angle_alpha   90.00
_cell.angle_beta   90.00
_cell.angle_gamma   90.00
#
_symmetry.space_group_name_H-M   'P 1'
#
loop_
_entity.id
_entity.type
_entity.pdbx_description
1 polymer ?
#
loop_
_entity_poly.entity_id
_entity_poly.type
_entity_poly.pdbx_seq_one_letter_code
_entity_poly.pdbx_strand_id
1 'polypeptide(L)'
;MVAFVGIPARGKTVMAHKLARYLNWTGEVAKVFTVSEYRRKLVEQYDSHDLFRADNREAMEIRKKSSVTAMEDAALWLKEEGNVAVLDGTNATKSQRENVYDYCAKLCCKVLFIESICDDDDILSRNIKEVLQNSPDYKDMAQEKAMDDFHHKIQHYLEQYEPINPKQEPNLRYIKIMNEGETISVRRVAGQIEGRILAFLSNFKPAPKTLYFSRHGESENNVLGRIGGDTNLSPRGRKYAQSLARHMNEVKIEGLKVWTSELCRTKQTAEGINAPAEHISALNELDAGVCEGLTYEGMQDKFPQEFAWRDQDKLRYRYPWGESYVDIMARLDPVLLELEHEDNVLVVSHQAVLRCILGYFLNKKPEELPYINVPLHTLIKITTDGYNCHMECTKLNVECVDTYRKQPKNCSADRTTDDALLTVPSHFDSLNFWQLTGQSSLITQH
;
A
#
# COMPACT_ATOMS: atom_id res chain seq x y z
N MET A 1 -1.51 11.32 -18.69
CA MET A 1 -1.23 9.92 -19.01
C MET A 1 0.20 9.58 -18.65
N VAL A 2 0.41 8.45 -17.99
CA VAL A 2 1.72 7.86 -17.69
C VAL A 2 1.85 6.61 -18.56
N ALA A 3 2.89 6.50 -19.39
CA ALA A 3 3.06 5.37 -20.30
C ALA A 3 4.36 4.64 -20.00
N PHE A 4 4.28 3.36 -19.67
CA PHE A 4 5.46 2.54 -19.43
C PHE A 4 6.15 2.17 -20.74
N VAL A 5 7.48 2.08 -20.71
CA VAL A 5 8.34 1.71 -21.84
C VAL A 5 9.32 0.64 -21.36
N GLY A 6 9.59 -0.35 -22.20
CA GLY A 6 10.61 -1.36 -21.95
C GLY A 6 10.16 -2.78 -22.30
N ILE A 7 11.14 -3.67 -22.42
CA ILE A 7 10.94 -5.08 -22.79
C ILE A 7 10.26 -5.89 -21.66
N PRO A 8 9.73 -7.10 -21.95
CA PRO A 8 9.15 -7.97 -20.93
C PRO A 8 10.10 -8.29 -19.75
N ALA A 9 9.53 -8.64 -18.59
CA ALA A 9 10.26 -8.94 -17.35
C ALA A 9 11.16 -7.83 -16.81
N ARG A 10 10.78 -6.55 -17.03
CA ARG A 10 11.44 -5.36 -16.47
C ARG A 10 10.62 -4.66 -15.38
N GLY A 11 9.79 -5.40 -14.64
CA GLY A 11 9.02 -4.86 -13.49
C GLY A 11 7.92 -3.83 -13.81
N LYS A 12 7.61 -3.55 -15.09
CA LYS A 12 6.66 -2.51 -15.51
C LYS A 12 5.28 -2.65 -14.88
N THR A 13 4.68 -3.85 -14.97
CA THR A 13 3.34 -4.11 -14.43
C THR A 13 3.29 -3.92 -12.91
N VAL A 14 4.29 -4.43 -12.18
CA VAL A 14 4.38 -4.25 -10.72
C VAL A 14 4.48 -2.76 -10.38
N MET A 15 5.39 -2.03 -11.04
CA MET A 15 5.52 -0.58 -10.87
C MET A 15 4.24 0.18 -11.22
N ALA A 16 3.55 -0.18 -12.31
CA ALA A 16 2.33 0.49 -12.75
C ALA A 16 1.20 0.39 -11.70
N HIS A 17 0.96 -0.82 -11.18
CA HIS A 17 -0.07 -1.04 -10.18
C HIS A 17 0.28 -0.44 -8.81
N LYS A 18 1.54 -0.55 -8.39
CA LYS A 18 2.03 0.07 -7.15
C LYS A 18 1.99 1.61 -7.22
N LEU A 19 2.40 2.19 -8.35
CA LEU A 19 2.30 3.63 -8.58
C LEU A 19 0.85 4.11 -8.56
N ALA A 20 -0.06 3.41 -9.26
CA ALA A 20 -1.47 3.78 -9.26
C ALA A 20 -2.07 3.72 -7.84
N ARG A 21 -1.72 2.71 -7.04
CA ARG A 21 -2.12 2.62 -5.63
C ARG A 21 -1.61 3.80 -4.81
N TYR A 22 -0.33 4.16 -4.94
CA TYR A 22 0.27 5.31 -4.27
C TYR A 22 -0.38 6.63 -4.67
N LEU A 23 -0.66 6.84 -5.95
CA LEU A 23 -1.36 8.03 -6.42
C LEU A 23 -2.79 8.10 -5.85
N ASN A 24 -3.53 7.00 -5.85
CA ASN A 24 -4.86 6.95 -5.21
C ASN A 24 -4.80 7.23 -3.71
N TRP A 25 -3.79 6.72 -3.01
CA TRP A 25 -3.58 6.99 -1.58
C TRP A 25 -3.36 8.47 -1.29
N THR A 26 -2.58 9.15 -2.13
CA THR A 26 -2.26 10.57 -1.98
C THR A 26 -3.34 11.53 -2.53
N GLY A 27 -4.51 11.00 -2.89
CA GLY A 27 -5.69 11.76 -3.27
C GLY A 27 -5.88 12.00 -4.77
N GLU A 28 -5.04 11.40 -5.62
CA GLU A 28 -5.27 11.39 -7.07
C GLU A 28 -6.29 10.31 -7.44
N VAL A 29 -6.84 10.36 -8.66
CA VAL A 29 -7.71 9.30 -9.21
C VAL A 29 -6.95 8.63 -10.34
N ALA A 30 -6.34 7.48 -10.01
CA ALA A 30 -5.43 6.77 -10.90
C ALA A 30 -5.90 5.36 -11.27
N LYS A 31 -5.73 4.97 -12.54
CA LYS A 31 -6.13 3.64 -13.05
C LYS A 31 -5.12 3.09 -14.05
N VAL A 32 -4.86 1.79 -13.95
CA VAL A 32 -3.96 1.06 -14.87
C VAL A 32 -4.74 0.48 -16.04
N PHE A 33 -4.19 0.60 -17.24
CA PHE A 33 -4.69 0.05 -18.49
C PHE A 33 -3.61 -0.87 -19.06
N THR A 34 -3.77 -2.18 -18.83
CA THR A 34 -2.75 -3.18 -19.16
C THR A 34 -2.96 -3.73 -20.56
N VAL A 35 -2.07 -3.39 -21.50
CA VAL A 35 -2.19 -3.76 -22.93
C VAL A 35 -2.30 -5.29 -23.12
N SER A 36 -1.67 -6.09 -22.26
CA SER A 36 -1.77 -7.55 -22.33
C SER A 36 -3.18 -8.09 -22.04
N GLU A 37 -3.98 -7.39 -21.22
CA GLU A 37 -5.38 -7.74 -20.96
C GLU A 37 -6.25 -7.49 -22.19
N TYR A 38 -6.03 -6.37 -22.88
CA TYR A 38 -6.69 -6.06 -24.15
C TYR A 38 -6.36 -7.08 -25.24
N ARG A 39 -5.12 -7.56 -25.27
CA ARG A 39 -4.70 -8.63 -26.18
C ARG A 39 -5.40 -9.95 -25.87
N ARG A 40 -5.51 -10.34 -24.59
CA ARG A 40 -6.22 -11.56 -24.16
C ARG A 40 -7.73 -11.53 -24.48
N LYS A 41 -8.33 -10.35 -24.66
CA LYS A 41 -9.72 -10.24 -25.15
C LYS A 41 -9.87 -10.53 -26.66
N LEU A 42 -8.79 -10.39 -27.42
CA LEU A 42 -8.77 -10.62 -28.88
C LEU A 42 -8.21 -12.00 -29.25
N VAL A 43 -7.47 -12.63 -28.34
CA VAL A 43 -6.82 -13.93 -28.53
C VAL A 43 -7.27 -14.83 -27.38
N GLU A 44 -8.18 -15.78 -27.67
CA GLU A 44 -8.80 -16.65 -26.65
C GLU A 44 -7.79 -17.51 -25.88
N GLN A 45 -6.79 -18.05 -26.56
CA GLN A 45 -5.72 -18.83 -25.95
C GLN A 45 -4.35 -18.40 -26.48
N TYR A 46 -3.44 -18.10 -25.57
CA TYR A 46 -2.04 -17.83 -25.91
C TYR A 46 -1.34 -19.16 -26.23
N ASP A 47 -0.85 -19.31 -27.46
CA ASP A 47 -0.21 -20.54 -27.94
C ASP A 47 1.31 -20.47 -27.83
N SER A 48 1.94 -19.53 -28.54
CA SER A 48 3.40 -19.37 -28.58
C SER A 48 3.86 -17.92 -28.76
N HIS A 49 5.17 -17.74 -28.60
CA HIS A 49 5.91 -16.50 -28.83
C HIS A 49 5.81 -15.98 -30.27
N ASP A 50 5.33 -16.79 -31.22
CA ASP A 50 5.15 -16.37 -32.63
C ASP A 50 4.22 -15.16 -32.78
N LEU A 51 3.34 -14.93 -31.78
CA LEU A 51 2.52 -13.73 -31.67
C LEU A 51 3.34 -12.43 -31.57
N PHE A 52 4.61 -12.51 -31.15
CA PHE A 52 5.45 -11.34 -30.90
C PHE A 52 6.48 -11.06 -32.00
N ARG A 53 6.61 -11.97 -32.97
CA ARG A 53 7.53 -11.81 -34.10
C ARG A 53 7.22 -10.57 -34.95
N ALA A 54 8.27 -9.95 -35.50
CA ALA A 54 8.14 -8.77 -36.35
C ALA A 54 7.66 -9.11 -37.78
N ASP A 55 7.88 -10.34 -38.25
CA ASP A 55 7.45 -10.79 -39.57
C ASP A 55 6.00 -11.30 -39.62
N ASN A 56 5.40 -11.55 -38.45
CA ASN A 56 4.01 -12.00 -38.32
C ASN A 56 3.02 -10.82 -38.40
N ARG A 57 2.55 -10.53 -39.62
CA ARG A 57 1.66 -9.38 -39.90
C ARG A 57 0.33 -9.44 -39.17
N GLU A 58 -0.32 -10.60 -39.15
CA GLU A 58 -1.61 -10.78 -38.48
C GLU A 58 -1.47 -10.53 -36.96
N ALA A 59 -0.45 -11.12 -36.34
CA ALA A 59 -0.17 -10.90 -34.93
C ALA A 59 0.21 -9.45 -34.60
N MET A 60 0.94 -8.78 -35.50
CA MET A 60 1.22 -7.34 -35.37
C MET A 60 -0.06 -6.49 -35.39
N GLU A 61 -1.02 -6.81 -36.27
CA GLU A 61 -2.30 -6.10 -36.30
C GLU A 61 -3.10 -6.28 -35.01
N ILE A 62 -3.12 -7.50 -34.46
CA ILE A 62 -3.75 -7.78 -33.16
C ILE A 62 -3.08 -6.94 -32.06
N ARG A 63 -1.74 -6.98 -31.94
CA ARG A 63 -0.99 -6.22 -30.92
C ARG A 63 -1.18 -4.72 -31.07
N LYS A 64 -1.20 -4.21 -32.30
CA LYS A 64 -1.48 -2.80 -32.61
C LYS A 64 -2.88 -2.42 -32.16
N LYS A 65 -3.89 -3.23 -32.51
CA LYS A 65 -5.28 -3.01 -32.09
C LYS A 65 -5.41 -3.00 -30.57
N SER A 66 -4.82 -3.96 -29.86
CA SER A 66 -4.82 -3.99 -28.38
C SER A 66 -4.21 -2.73 -27.76
N SER A 67 -3.07 -2.27 -28.31
CA SER A 67 -2.37 -1.08 -27.80
C SER A 67 -3.19 0.19 -28.04
N VAL A 68 -3.80 0.32 -29.23
CA VAL A 68 -4.66 1.45 -29.59
C VAL A 68 -5.90 1.47 -28.70
N THR A 69 -6.64 0.36 -28.58
CA THR A 69 -7.84 0.31 -27.75
C THR A 69 -7.54 0.61 -26.28
N ALA A 70 -6.45 0.09 -25.72
CA ALA A 70 -6.04 0.40 -24.35
C ALA A 70 -5.73 1.89 -24.16
N MET A 71 -5.08 2.53 -25.13
CA MET A 71 -4.75 3.95 -25.11
C MET A 71 -6.01 4.82 -25.25
N GLU A 72 -6.93 4.45 -26.14
CA GLU A 72 -8.21 5.15 -26.35
C GLU A 72 -9.07 5.11 -25.08
N ASP A 73 -9.23 3.93 -24.48
CA ASP A 73 -9.94 3.75 -23.21
C ASP A 73 -9.28 4.54 -22.08
N ALA A 74 -7.95 4.52 -21.99
CA ALA A 74 -7.19 5.28 -20.99
C ALA A 74 -7.42 6.79 -21.13
N ALA A 75 -7.47 7.29 -22.35
CA ALA A 75 -7.66 8.70 -22.62
C ALA A 75 -9.12 9.14 -22.45
N LEU A 76 -10.09 8.28 -22.79
CA LEU A 76 -11.51 8.52 -22.52
C LEU A 76 -11.76 8.59 -21.02
N TRP A 77 -11.24 7.63 -20.26
CA TRP A 77 -11.38 7.61 -18.81
C TRP A 77 -10.76 8.84 -18.12
N LEU A 78 -9.63 9.36 -18.65
CA LEU A 78 -9.03 10.63 -18.20
C LEU A 78 -9.92 11.85 -18.43
N LYS A 79 -10.86 11.80 -19.39
CA LYS A 79 -11.81 12.90 -19.63
C LYS A 79 -13.03 12.84 -18.72
N GLU A 80 -13.44 11.63 -18.34
CA GLU A 80 -14.70 11.40 -17.64
C GLU A 80 -14.54 11.42 -16.11
N GLU A 81 -13.54 10.70 -15.58
CA GLU A 81 -13.48 10.36 -14.15
C GLU A 81 -12.10 10.63 -13.53
N GLY A 82 -11.03 10.37 -14.28
CA GLY A 82 -9.69 10.25 -13.72
C GLY A 82 -8.76 11.43 -13.99
N ASN A 83 -7.67 11.51 -13.22
CA ASN A 83 -6.62 12.50 -13.46
C ASN A 83 -5.26 11.86 -13.85
N VAL A 84 -5.06 10.56 -13.58
CA VAL A 84 -3.86 9.81 -14.02
C VAL A 84 -4.21 8.41 -14.57
N ALA A 85 -4.26 8.27 -15.89
CA ALA A 85 -4.24 6.93 -16.52
C ALA A 85 -2.80 6.44 -16.70
N VAL A 86 -2.55 5.20 -16.26
CA VAL A 86 -1.27 4.49 -16.40
C VAL A 86 -1.42 3.43 -17.49
N LEU A 87 -0.78 3.64 -18.63
CA LEU A 87 -0.75 2.68 -19.74
C LEU A 87 0.42 1.70 -19.54
N ASP A 88 0.10 0.47 -19.12
CA ASP A 88 1.07 -0.62 -18.95
C ASP A 88 1.21 -1.41 -20.26
N GLY A 89 2.27 -1.09 -21.00
CA GLY A 89 2.64 -1.71 -22.26
C GLY A 89 4.14 -1.68 -22.48
N THR A 90 4.63 -2.31 -23.55
CA THR A 90 6.07 -2.27 -23.87
C THR A 90 6.47 -0.95 -24.50
N ASN A 91 5.63 -0.36 -25.35
CA ASN A 91 5.90 0.90 -26.07
C ASN A 91 7.36 0.96 -26.61
N ALA A 92 7.82 -0.17 -27.13
CA ALA A 92 9.22 -0.49 -27.36
C ALA A 92 9.82 0.28 -28.54
N THR A 93 9.00 0.68 -29.52
CA THR A 93 9.45 1.40 -30.70
C THR A 93 9.17 2.90 -30.58
N LYS A 94 9.95 3.72 -31.29
CA LYS A 94 9.72 5.17 -31.40
C LYS A 94 8.33 5.46 -31.95
N SER A 95 7.91 4.74 -32.98
CA SER A 95 6.60 4.92 -33.61
C SER A 95 5.45 4.66 -32.63
N GLN A 96 5.56 3.68 -31.74
CA GLN A 96 4.56 3.45 -30.69
C GLN A 96 4.46 4.62 -29.72
N ARG A 97 5.61 5.15 -29.26
CA ARG A 97 5.64 6.31 -28.36
C ARG A 97 5.13 7.59 -29.02
N GLU A 98 5.45 7.80 -30.29
CA GLU A 98 4.94 8.92 -31.09
C GLU A 98 3.41 8.85 -31.22
N ASN A 99 2.85 7.66 -31.49
CA ASN A 99 1.40 7.47 -31.51
C ASN A 99 0.74 7.83 -30.17
N VAL A 100 1.32 7.40 -29.04
CA VAL A 100 0.81 7.74 -27.70
C VAL A 100 0.89 9.25 -27.45
N TYR A 101 2.02 9.87 -27.79
CA TYR A 101 2.23 11.30 -27.62
C TYR A 101 1.24 12.13 -28.46
N ASP A 102 1.12 11.83 -29.75
CA ASP A 102 0.26 12.55 -30.69
C ASP A 102 -1.22 12.39 -30.36
N TYR A 103 -1.63 11.19 -29.96
CA TYR A 103 -3.00 10.94 -29.55
C TYR A 103 -3.36 11.73 -28.29
N CYS A 104 -2.49 11.73 -27.27
CA CYS A 104 -2.70 12.52 -26.06
C CYS A 104 -2.68 14.03 -26.32
N ALA A 105 -1.81 14.50 -27.22
CA ALA A 105 -1.74 15.91 -27.60
C ALA A 105 -3.05 16.40 -28.21
N LYS A 106 -3.71 15.59 -29.06
CA LYS A 106 -5.05 15.90 -29.63
C LYS A 106 -6.13 16.03 -28.56
N LEU A 107 -5.96 15.38 -27.41
CA LEU A 107 -6.90 15.40 -26.30
C LEU A 107 -6.51 16.38 -25.19
N CYS A 108 -5.48 17.20 -25.42
CA CYS A 108 -4.91 18.12 -24.43
C CYS A 108 -4.42 17.43 -23.14
N CYS A 109 -4.02 16.17 -23.23
CA CYS A 109 -3.49 15.39 -22.10
C CYS A 109 -1.95 15.42 -22.11
N LYS A 110 -1.34 15.70 -20.94
CA LYS A 110 0.12 15.55 -20.76
C LYS A 110 0.52 14.08 -20.76
N VAL A 111 1.69 13.76 -21.31
CA VAL A 111 2.28 12.41 -21.28
C VAL A 111 3.60 12.42 -20.52
N LEU A 112 3.76 11.47 -19.61
CA LEU A 112 5.02 11.12 -18.96
C LEU A 112 5.37 9.67 -19.32
N PHE A 113 6.55 9.44 -19.91
CA PHE A 113 7.03 8.09 -20.17
C PHE A 113 7.87 7.59 -18.99
N ILE A 114 7.66 6.34 -18.56
CA ILE A 114 8.51 5.66 -17.57
C ILE A 114 9.17 4.49 -18.28
N GLU A 115 10.46 4.62 -18.58
CA GLU A 115 11.22 3.57 -19.23
C GLU A 115 11.96 2.72 -18.19
N SER A 116 11.64 1.43 -18.14
CA SER A 116 12.30 0.46 -17.28
C SER A 116 13.31 -0.36 -18.06
N ILE A 117 14.57 -0.28 -17.66
CA ILE A 117 15.71 -0.93 -18.28
C ILE A 117 16.38 -1.78 -17.21
N CYS A 118 16.74 -3.02 -17.57
CA CYS A 118 17.51 -3.89 -16.69
C CYS A 118 18.41 -4.78 -17.54
N ASP A 119 19.69 -4.79 -17.20
CA ASP A 119 20.73 -5.64 -17.76
C ASP A 119 21.37 -6.57 -16.71
N ASP A 120 20.97 -6.45 -15.45
CA ASP A 120 21.37 -7.36 -14.37
C ASP A 120 20.68 -8.74 -14.46
N ASP A 121 21.47 -9.79 -14.70
CA ASP A 121 20.97 -11.16 -14.92
C ASP A 121 20.20 -11.76 -13.73
N ASP A 122 20.55 -11.40 -12.49
CA ASP A 122 19.88 -11.92 -11.29
C ASP A 122 18.48 -11.33 -11.16
N ILE A 123 18.36 -10.01 -11.40
CA ILE A 123 17.07 -9.32 -11.44
C ILE A 123 16.20 -9.89 -12.56
N LEU A 124 16.76 -10.10 -13.75
CA LEU A 124 16.01 -10.67 -14.87
C LEU A 124 15.50 -12.07 -14.57
N SER A 125 16.38 -12.93 -14.05
CA SER A 125 16.06 -14.31 -13.71
C SER A 125 14.93 -14.37 -12.69
N ARG A 126 14.94 -13.49 -11.68
CA ARG A 126 13.85 -13.37 -10.70
C ARG A 126 12.55 -12.92 -11.36
N ASN A 127 12.59 -11.83 -12.12
CA ASN A 127 11.41 -11.24 -12.74
C ASN A 127 10.77 -12.19 -13.77
N ILE A 128 11.56 -12.97 -14.51
CA ILE A 128 11.05 -14.02 -15.41
C ILE A 128 10.29 -15.07 -14.61
N LYS A 129 10.87 -15.60 -13.53
CA LYS A 129 10.21 -16.62 -12.70
C LYS A 129 8.87 -16.12 -12.17
N GLU A 130 8.82 -14.88 -11.68
CA GLU A 130 7.58 -14.27 -11.18
C GLU A 130 6.53 -14.13 -12.29
N VAL A 131 6.92 -13.67 -13.49
CA VAL A 131 6.01 -13.56 -14.63
C VAL A 131 5.45 -14.94 -15.02
N LEU A 132 6.27 -15.98 -15.05
CA LEU A 132 5.82 -17.33 -15.40
C LEU A 132 4.86 -17.91 -14.36
N GLN A 133 5.05 -17.57 -13.08
CA GLN A 133 4.17 -18.00 -11.99
C GLN A 133 2.81 -17.29 -12.03
N ASN A 134 2.80 -15.99 -12.31
CA ASN A 134 1.63 -15.14 -12.11
C ASN A 134 0.86 -14.79 -13.39
N SER A 135 1.47 -14.97 -14.57
CA SER A 135 0.84 -14.61 -15.85
C SER A 135 -0.20 -15.63 -16.29
N PRO A 136 -1.43 -15.21 -16.67
CA PRO A 136 -2.43 -16.08 -17.28
C PRO A 136 -1.94 -16.75 -18.57
N ASP A 137 -1.01 -16.11 -19.28
CA ASP A 137 -0.47 -16.62 -20.55
C ASP A 137 0.24 -17.98 -20.36
N TYR A 138 0.83 -18.25 -19.18
CA TYR A 138 1.68 -19.43 -18.93
C TYR A 138 1.07 -20.45 -17.97
N LYS A 139 -0.14 -20.19 -17.46
CA LYS A 139 -0.78 -20.96 -16.39
C LYS A 139 -0.85 -22.47 -16.68
N ASP A 140 -1.15 -22.84 -17.93
CA ASP A 140 -1.36 -24.22 -18.34
C ASP A 140 -0.16 -24.79 -19.14
N MET A 141 0.95 -24.06 -19.19
CA MET A 141 2.16 -24.50 -19.88
C MET A 141 3.11 -25.21 -18.93
N ALA A 142 3.77 -26.27 -19.41
CA ALA A 142 4.87 -26.90 -18.68
C ALA A 142 6.00 -25.89 -18.45
N GLN A 143 6.63 -25.93 -17.27
CA GLN A 143 7.60 -24.93 -16.84
C GLN A 143 8.76 -24.72 -17.82
N GLU A 144 9.32 -25.80 -18.37
CA GLU A 144 10.41 -25.73 -19.36
C GLU A 144 9.95 -25.06 -20.66
N LYS A 145 8.78 -25.45 -21.18
CA LYS A 145 8.18 -24.84 -22.38
C LYS A 145 7.85 -23.37 -22.15
N ALA A 146 7.30 -23.02 -21.00
CA ALA A 146 6.96 -21.64 -20.64
C ALA A 146 8.22 -20.77 -20.57
N MET A 147 9.30 -21.31 -20.00
CA MET A 147 10.59 -20.63 -19.94
C MET A 147 11.17 -20.39 -21.33
N ASP A 148 11.21 -21.43 -22.18
CA ASP A 148 11.70 -21.33 -23.55
C ASP A 148 10.88 -20.34 -24.40
N ASP A 149 9.55 -20.41 -24.31
CA ASP A 149 8.63 -19.49 -24.96
C ASP A 149 8.89 -18.03 -24.54
N PHE A 150 9.03 -17.80 -23.24
CA PHE A 150 9.24 -16.46 -22.71
C PHE A 150 10.60 -15.88 -23.11
N HIS A 151 11.64 -16.70 -23.19
CA HIS A 151 12.94 -16.27 -23.71
C HIS A 151 12.84 -15.83 -25.16
N HIS A 152 12.21 -16.61 -26.04
CA HIS A 152 12.00 -16.23 -27.43
C HIS A 152 11.16 -14.95 -27.54
N LYS A 153 10.10 -14.81 -26.73
CA LYS A 153 9.31 -13.58 -26.64
C LYS A 153 10.16 -12.36 -26.28
N ILE A 154 11.10 -12.48 -25.34
CA ILE A 154 12.04 -11.40 -25.01
C ILE A 154 12.91 -11.07 -26.24
N GLN A 155 13.46 -12.08 -26.92
CA GLN A 155 14.30 -11.87 -28.11
C GLN A 155 13.56 -11.10 -29.21
N HIS A 156 12.32 -11.48 -29.51
CA HIS A 156 11.49 -10.77 -30.50
C HIS A 156 11.31 -9.29 -30.15
N TYR A 157 11.17 -8.95 -28.85
CA TYR A 157 11.08 -7.57 -28.41
C TYR A 157 12.43 -6.85 -28.44
N LEU A 158 13.54 -7.53 -28.14
CA LEU A 158 14.89 -6.96 -28.19
C LEU A 158 15.26 -6.53 -29.62
N GLU A 159 14.94 -7.33 -30.62
CA GLU A 159 15.18 -7.02 -32.05
C GLU A 159 14.46 -5.73 -32.50
N GLN A 160 13.35 -5.39 -31.84
CA GLN A 160 12.52 -4.23 -32.17
C GLN A 160 12.74 -3.05 -31.21
N TYR A 161 13.48 -3.23 -30.11
CA TYR A 161 13.52 -2.25 -29.03
C TYR A 161 14.37 -1.04 -29.39
N GLU A 162 13.74 0.14 -29.34
CA GLU A 162 14.38 1.43 -29.55
C GLU A 162 14.31 2.22 -28.23
N PRO A 163 15.37 2.22 -27.40
CA PRO A 163 15.38 2.97 -26.15
C PRO A 163 15.09 4.46 -26.37
N ILE A 164 14.45 5.13 -25.40
CA ILE A 164 14.13 6.55 -25.56
C ILE A 164 15.40 7.35 -25.83
N ASN A 165 15.46 8.06 -26.96
CA ASN A 165 16.64 8.83 -27.33
C ASN A 165 16.32 10.34 -27.33
N PRO A 166 16.92 11.14 -26.43
CA PRO A 166 16.56 12.54 -26.28
C PRO A 166 16.88 13.41 -27.51
N LYS A 167 17.78 12.96 -28.40
CA LYS A 167 18.10 13.63 -29.67
C LYS A 167 17.05 13.36 -30.75
N GLN A 168 16.54 12.13 -30.81
CA GLN A 168 15.56 11.71 -31.82
C GLN A 168 14.10 11.99 -31.38
N GLU A 169 13.89 12.11 -30.08
CA GLU A 169 12.60 12.33 -29.43
C GLU A 169 12.70 13.55 -28.47
N PRO A 170 13.00 14.76 -28.98
CA PRO A 170 13.32 15.93 -28.15
C PRO A 170 12.16 16.42 -27.30
N ASN A 171 10.91 16.09 -27.67
CA ASN A 171 9.71 16.57 -27.02
C ASN A 171 9.24 15.72 -25.83
N LEU A 172 9.77 14.51 -25.67
CA LEU A 172 9.30 13.59 -24.65
C LEU A 172 9.71 14.02 -23.24
N ARG A 173 8.76 13.88 -22.32
CA ARG A 173 8.97 13.93 -20.87
C ARG A 173 9.12 12.49 -20.39
N TYR A 174 10.20 12.18 -19.67
CA TYR A 174 10.44 10.80 -19.26
C TYR A 174 11.20 10.69 -17.95
N ILE A 175 11.05 9.52 -17.33
CA ILE A 175 11.90 8.98 -16.26
C ILE A 175 12.42 7.64 -16.77
N LYS A 176 13.75 7.45 -16.79
CA LYS A 176 14.38 6.16 -17.06
C LYS A 176 14.84 5.57 -15.73
N ILE A 177 14.51 4.31 -15.49
CA ILE A 177 14.90 3.53 -14.32
C ILE A 177 15.76 2.38 -14.81
N MET A 178 17.02 2.37 -14.39
CA MET A 178 17.98 1.31 -14.68
C MET A 178 18.12 0.40 -13.47
N ASN A 179 18.14 -0.91 -13.69
CA ASN A 179 18.41 -1.95 -12.67
C ASN A 179 17.65 -1.70 -11.36
N GLU A 180 16.32 -1.57 -11.48
CA GLU A 180 15.42 -1.42 -10.33
C GLU A 180 15.69 -0.22 -9.43
N GLY A 181 16.21 0.87 -10.01
CA GLY A 181 16.42 2.14 -9.31
C GLY A 181 17.87 2.43 -8.99
N GLU A 182 18.81 1.56 -9.36
CA GLU A 182 20.26 1.82 -9.25
C GLU A 182 20.64 3.16 -9.89
N THR A 183 20.07 3.47 -11.05
CA THR A 183 20.23 4.78 -11.71
C THR A 183 18.90 5.28 -12.25
N ILE A 184 18.58 6.54 -11.95
CA ILE A 184 17.39 7.22 -12.46
C ILE A 184 17.79 8.45 -13.27
N SER A 185 17.32 8.52 -14.52
CA SER A 185 17.53 9.68 -15.40
C SER A 185 16.20 10.35 -15.72
N VAL A 186 16.13 11.66 -15.50
CA VAL A 186 14.88 12.41 -15.59
C VAL A 186 14.99 13.51 -16.64
N ARG A 187 13.96 13.68 -17.47
CA ARG A 187 13.89 14.78 -18.44
C ARG A 187 12.51 15.44 -18.43
N ARG A 188 12.51 16.77 -18.26
CA ARG A 188 11.31 17.63 -18.35
C ARG A 188 10.17 17.21 -17.42
N VAL A 189 10.49 16.62 -16.27
CA VAL A 189 9.53 16.38 -15.19
C VAL A 189 9.31 17.70 -14.45
N ALA A 190 8.08 18.19 -14.50
CA ALA A 190 7.69 19.44 -13.86
C ALA A 190 6.19 19.43 -13.54
N GLY A 191 5.84 19.67 -12.28
CA GLY A 191 4.46 19.59 -11.79
C GLY A 191 4.40 18.77 -10.50
N GLN A 192 3.30 18.92 -9.76
CA GLN A 192 3.11 18.23 -8.48
C GLN A 192 2.96 16.72 -8.67
N ILE A 193 2.10 16.30 -9.60
CA ILE A 193 1.86 14.88 -9.88
C ILE A 193 3.14 14.22 -10.40
N GLU A 194 3.82 14.81 -11.38
CA GLU A 194 5.04 14.22 -11.93
C GLU A 194 6.20 14.20 -10.92
N GLY A 195 6.29 15.20 -10.03
CA GLY A 195 7.24 15.19 -8.92
C GLY A 195 6.94 14.08 -7.91
N ARG A 196 5.67 13.84 -7.61
CA ARG A 196 5.23 12.74 -6.74
C ARG A 196 5.50 11.36 -7.38
N ILE A 197 5.25 11.23 -8.68
CA ILE A 197 5.63 10.01 -9.44
C ILE A 197 7.13 9.76 -9.33
N LEU A 198 7.96 10.79 -9.52
CA LEU A 198 9.42 10.65 -9.38
C LEU A 198 9.82 10.24 -7.96
N ALA A 199 9.23 10.85 -6.93
CA ALA A 199 9.49 10.49 -5.54
C ALA A 199 9.16 9.01 -5.25
N PHE A 200 8.02 8.53 -5.74
CA PHE A 200 7.66 7.11 -5.63
C PHE A 200 8.66 6.21 -6.32
N LEU A 201 8.95 6.46 -7.59
CA LEU A 201 9.86 5.63 -8.40
C LEU A 201 11.30 5.63 -7.87
N SER A 202 11.70 6.68 -7.16
CA SER A 202 13.04 6.78 -6.56
C SER A 202 13.19 5.96 -5.28
N ASN A 203 12.08 5.65 -4.60
CA ASN A 203 12.09 4.87 -3.36
C ASN A 203 11.63 3.41 -3.58
N PHE A 204 10.80 3.18 -4.60
CA PHE A 204 10.20 1.88 -4.84
C PHE A 204 11.23 0.81 -5.23
N LYS A 205 11.32 -0.24 -4.41
CA LYS A 205 12.09 -1.45 -4.72
C LYS A 205 11.15 -2.58 -5.20
N PRO A 206 11.28 -3.09 -6.43
CA PRO A 206 10.38 -4.10 -7.00
C PRO A 206 10.53 -5.51 -6.42
N ALA A 207 11.52 -5.74 -5.54
CA ALA A 207 11.79 -7.05 -4.97
C ALA A 207 10.69 -7.51 -4.00
N PRO A 208 10.42 -8.83 -3.90
CA PRO A 208 9.56 -9.38 -2.86
C PRO A 208 10.08 -9.00 -1.47
N LYS A 209 9.20 -8.48 -0.62
CA LYS A 209 9.52 -8.03 0.74
C LYS A 209 8.55 -8.60 1.76
N THR A 210 9.01 -8.65 3.01
CA THR A 210 8.21 -9.09 4.16
C THR A 210 8.24 -8.00 5.23
N LEU A 211 7.09 -7.35 5.41
CA LEU A 211 6.92 -6.28 6.39
C LEU A 211 6.17 -6.82 7.60
N TYR A 212 6.58 -6.42 8.80
CA TYR A 212 5.96 -6.81 10.05
C TYR A 212 5.33 -5.60 10.71
N PHE A 213 4.14 -5.79 11.27
CA PHE A 213 3.39 -4.76 11.95
C PHE A 213 2.88 -5.30 13.28
N SER A 214 2.94 -4.48 14.30
CA SER A 214 2.22 -4.75 15.54
C SER A 214 1.80 -3.45 16.20
N ARG A 215 0.70 -3.51 16.94
CA ARG A 215 0.43 -2.45 17.91
C ARG A 215 1.46 -2.55 19.05
N HIS A 216 1.64 -1.45 19.77
CA HIS A 216 2.20 -1.57 21.12
C HIS A 216 1.43 -2.62 21.94
N GLY A 217 2.09 -3.17 22.96
CA GLY A 217 1.40 -3.96 23.98
C GLY A 217 0.25 -3.17 24.62
N GLU A 218 -0.70 -3.87 25.23
CA GLU A 218 -1.81 -3.25 25.94
C GLU A 218 -1.29 -2.16 26.91
N SER A 219 -1.80 -0.93 26.77
CA SER A 219 -1.46 0.18 27.66
C SER A 219 -2.43 0.31 28.82
N GLU A 220 -2.07 1.10 29.83
CA GLU A 220 -2.98 1.45 30.94
C GLU A 220 -4.27 2.11 30.43
N ASN A 221 -4.17 3.05 29.47
CA ASN A 221 -5.36 3.64 28.85
C ASN A 221 -6.22 2.62 28.10
N ASN A 222 -5.63 1.61 27.44
CA ASN A 222 -6.42 0.57 26.79
C ASN A 222 -7.26 -0.19 27.81
N VAL A 223 -6.66 -0.57 28.94
CA VAL A 223 -7.38 -1.26 30.01
C VAL A 223 -8.59 -0.44 30.50
N LEU A 224 -8.41 0.87 30.61
CA LEU A 224 -9.44 1.81 31.07
C LEU A 224 -10.42 2.27 29.98
N GLY A 225 -10.34 1.73 28.76
CA GLY A 225 -11.21 2.15 27.64
C GLY A 225 -10.99 3.60 27.17
N ARG A 226 -9.86 4.21 27.52
CA ARG A 226 -9.51 5.59 27.16
C ARG A 226 -8.74 5.63 25.85
N ILE A 227 -9.05 6.63 25.01
CA ILE A 227 -8.32 6.85 23.76
C ILE A 227 -7.16 7.84 23.95
N GLY A 228 -6.15 7.75 23.08
CA GLY A 228 -5.02 8.68 23.09
C GLY A 228 -4.13 8.58 24.34
N GLY A 229 -3.49 9.71 24.66
CA GLY A 229 -2.55 9.91 25.75
C GLY A 229 -1.19 9.25 25.49
N ASP A 230 -0.30 9.36 26.49
CA ASP A 230 1.00 8.69 26.48
C ASP A 230 1.24 7.90 27.78
N THR A 231 0.46 6.82 27.95
CA THR A 231 0.57 5.94 29.11
C THR A 231 1.48 4.76 28.87
N ASN A 232 2.10 4.26 29.94
CA ASN A 232 2.92 3.05 29.95
C ASN A 232 2.13 1.79 29.56
N LEU A 233 2.88 0.72 29.25
CA LEU A 233 2.33 -0.62 29.10
C LEU A 233 1.72 -1.14 30.40
N SER A 234 0.58 -1.81 30.29
CA SER A 234 0.00 -2.62 31.36
C SER A 234 0.91 -3.82 31.68
N PRO A 235 0.68 -4.54 32.80
CA PRO A 235 1.39 -5.79 33.04
C PRO A 235 1.22 -6.84 31.93
N ARG A 236 0.06 -6.89 31.25
CA ARG A 236 -0.12 -7.75 30.06
C ARG A 236 0.62 -7.19 28.85
N GLY A 237 0.62 -5.88 28.67
CA GLY A 237 1.42 -5.22 27.63
C GLY A 237 2.92 -5.53 27.74
N ARG A 238 3.47 -5.54 28.95
CA ARG A 238 4.88 -5.94 29.19
C ARG A 238 5.13 -7.42 28.89
N LYS A 239 4.21 -8.31 29.26
CA LYS A 239 4.28 -9.74 28.87
C LYS A 239 4.25 -9.90 27.35
N TYR A 240 3.42 -9.12 26.66
CA TYR A 240 3.38 -9.11 25.20
C TYR A 240 4.69 -8.61 24.59
N ALA A 241 5.24 -7.50 25.09
CA ALA A 241 6.53 -6.97 24.64
C ALA A 241 7.64 -8.02 24.73
N GLN A 242 7.71 -8.76 25.85
CA GLN A 242 8.64 -9.88 26.02
C GLN A 242 8.39 -11.04 25.04
N SER A 243 7.11 -11.37 24.77
CA SER A 243 6.73 -12.42 23.83
C SER A 243 7.08 -12.04 22.39
N LEU A 244 6.80 -10.79 21.99
CA LEU A 244 7.17 -10.25 20.69
C LEU A 244 8.69 -10.21 20.51
N ALA A 245 9.41 -9.70 21.51
CA ALA A 245 10.87 -9.70 21.51
C ALA A 245 11.46 -11.09 21.33
N ARG A 246 10.98 -12.07 22.12
CA ARG A 246 11.40 -13.46 21.99
C ARG A 246 11.15 -13.98 20.57
N HIS A 247 9.93 -13.81 20.06
CA HIS A 247 9.55 -14.28 18.73
C HIS A 247 10.46 -13.68 17.63
N MET A 248 10.60 -12.36 17.60
CA MET A 248 11.41 -11.68 16.57
C MET A 248 12.90 -12.07 16.67
N ASN A 249 13.44 -12.19 17.88
CA ASN A 249 14.82 -12.59 18.12
C ASN A 249 15.09 -14.07 17.80
N GLU A 250 14.08 -14.94 17.90
CA GLU A 250 14.16 -16.36 17.53
C GLU A 250 14.15 -16.56 16.01
N VAL A 251 13.33 -15.78 15.29
CA VAL A 251 13.26 -15.83 13.82
C VAL A 251 14.56 -15.33 13.17
N LYS A 252 15.30 -14.43 13.84
CA LYS A 252 16.61 -13.90 13.38
C LYS A 252 16.57 -13.37 11.95
N ILE A 253 15.65 -12.45 11.70
CA ILE A 253 15.49 -11.81 10.40
C ILE A 253 16.73 -10.95 10.11
N GLU A 254 17.44 -11.26 9.03
CA GLU A 254 18.63 -10.52 8.61
C GLU A 254 18.27 -9.09 8.20
N GLY A 255 19.05 -8.12 8.69
CA GLY A 255 18.83 -6.71 8.38
C GLY A 255 17.55 -6.11 8.95
N LEU A 256 16.90 -6.77 9.93
CA LEU A 256 15.68 -6.25 10.55
C LEU A 256 15.91 -4.86 11.14
N LYS A 257 15.04 -3.93 10.77
CA LYS A 257 14.88 -2.62 11.43
C LYS A 257 13.61 -2.59 12.23
N VAL A 258 13.60 -1.83 13.33
CA VAL A 258 12.40 -1.62 14.15
C VAL A 258 12.03 -0.15 14.11
N TRP A 259 10.80 0.14 13.67
CA TRP A 259 10.25 1.49 13.73
C TRP A 259 9.19 1.57 14.80
N THR A 260 9.25 2.64 15.56
CA THR A 260 8.30 2.94 16.62
C THR A 260 7.79 4.35 16.46
N SER A 261 6.66 4.65 17.09
CA SER A 261 6.28 6.04 17.32
C SER A 261 7.15 6.69 18.41
N GLU A 262 6.92 7.97 18.68
CA GLU A 262 7.59 8.65 19.80
C GLU A 262 6.93 8.36 21.16
N LEU A 263 5.76 7.74 21.18
CA LEU A 263 4.99 7.47 22.38
C LEU A 263 5.60 6.32 23.21
N CYS A 264 5.58 6.44 24.54
CA CYS A 264 6.30 5.54 25.44
C CYS A 264 5.92 4.06 25.25
N ARG A 265 4.64 3.77 24.98
CA ARG A 265 4.12 2.41 24.81
C ARG A 265 4.72 1.65 23.62
N THR A 266 5.02 2.30 22.51
CA THR A 266 5.65 1.64 21.34
C THR A 266 7.13 1.38 21.62
N LYS A 267 7.82 2.36 22.21
CA LYS A 267 9.21 2.25 22.66
C LYS A 267 9.41 1.10 23.65
N GLN A 268 8.57 1.03 24.69
CA GLN A 268 8.58 -0.05 25.68
C GLN A 268 8.28 -1.43 25.07
N THR A 269 7.47 -1.47 24.00
CA THR A 269 7.15 -2.73 23.32
C THR A 269 8.34 -3.24 22.50
N ALA A 270 9.12 -2.33 21.91
CA ALA A 270 10.27 -2.64 21.07
C ALA A 270 11.57 -2.90 21.84
N GLU A 271 11.66 -2.50 23.12
CA GLU A 271 12.90 -2.48 23.92
C GLU A 271 13.67 -3.81 23.94
N GLY A 272 12.99 -4.96 23.89
CA GLY A 272 13.63 -6.28 23.94
C GLY A 272 14.06 -6.86 22.58
N ILE A 273 13.84 -6.15 21.47
CA ILE A 273 14.12 -6.64 20.12
C ILE A 273 15.56 -6.30 19.73
N ASN A 274 16.33 -7.29 19.31
CA ASN A 274 17.73 -7.17 18.95
C ASN A 274 17.91 -6.63 17.52
N ALA A 275 17.45 -5.41 17.29
CA ALA A 275 17.54 -4.72 16.00
C ALA A 275 17.65 -3.20 16.22
N PRO A 276 18.26 -2.46 15.28
CA PRO A 276 18.28 -1.00 15.33
C PRO A 276 16.85 -0.45 15.38
N ALA A 277 16.57 0.39 16.38
CA ALA A 277 15.26 1.01 16.58
C ALA A 277 15.30 2.49 16.20
N GLU A 278 14.30 2.93 15.43
CA GLU A 278 14.07 4.31 15.07
C GLU A 278 12.71 4.80 15.62
N HIS A 279 12.67 6.05 16.06
CA HIS A 279 11.48 6.69 16.61
C HIS A 279 10.98 7.75 15.61
N ILE A 280 9.82 7.49 15.01
CA ILE A 280 9.28 8.30 13.92
C ILE A 280 8.01 8.99 14.41
N SER A 281 8.03 10.33 14.48
CA SER A 281 6.89 11.13 14.95
C SER A 281 5.63 10.93 14.09
N ALA A 282 5.80 10.73 12.78
CA ALA A 282 4.72 10.40 11.85
C ALA A 282 4.03 9.06 12.15
N LEU A 283 4.57 8.21 13.04
CA LEU A 283 3.94 6.99 13.53
C LEU A 283 3.15 7.18 14.83
N ASN A 284 3.09 8.38 15.42
CA ASN A 284 2.27 8.67 16.61
C ASN A 284 0.78 8.37 16.36
N GLU A 285 0.05 7.97 17.40
CA GLU A 285 -1.40 7.69 17.29
C GLU A 285 -2.17 8.92 16.79
N LEU A 286 -3.37 8.69 16.24
CA LEU A 286 -4.34 9.75 15.95
C LEU A 286 -4.48 10.70 17.16
N ASP A 287 -4.29 12.00 16.94
CA ASP A 287 -4.61 13.02 17.95
C ASP A 287 -6.13 13.20 18.06
N ALA A 288 -6.70 12.88 19.22
CA ALA A 288 -8.13 13.05 19.47
C ALA A 288 -8.51 14.48 19.92
N GLY A 289 -7.54 15.40 20.01
CA GLY A 289 -7.76 16.79 20.40
C GLY A 289 -8.44 16.92 21.76
N VAL A 290 -9.58 17.59 21.82
CA VAL A 290 -10.37 17.73 23.07
C VAL A 290 -10.85 16.41 23.67
N CYS A 291 -10.84 15.32 22.89
CA CYS A 291 -11.27 14.00 23.31
C CYS A 291 -10.12 13.11 23.83
N GLU A 292 -8.89 13.62 23.90
CA GLU A 292 -7.73 12.92 24.44
C GLU A 292 -7.97 12.45 25.90
N GLY A 293 -7.66 11.18 26.17
CA GLY A 293 -7.80 10.58 27.50
C GLY A 293 -9.23 10.29 27.95
N LEU A 294 -10.25 10.55 27.12
CA LEU A 294 -11.64 10.21 27.41
C LEU A 294 -11.96 8.76 27.02
N THR A 295 -12.93 8.17 27.71
CA THR A 295 -13.63 6.96 27.25
C THR A 295 -14.73 7.33 26.25
N TYR A 296 -15.31 6.36 25.55
CA TYR A 296 -16.44 6.62 24.66
C TYR A 296 -17.67 7.15 25.39
N GLU A 297 -17.91 6.69 26.62
CA GLU A 297 -18.94 7.21 27.53
C GLU A 297 -18.67 8.68 27.86
N GLY A 298 -17.42 9.00 28.21
CA GLY A 298 -17.01 10.37 28.49
C GLY A 298 -17.14 11.29 27.28
N MET A 299 -16.95 10.78 26.06
CA MET A 299 -17.23 11.53 24.83
C MET A 299 -18.71 11.72 24.58
N GLN A 300 -19.54 10.68 24.76
CA GLN A 300 -20.98 10.80 24.59
C GLN A 300 -21.61 11.76 25.61
N ASP A 301 -21.07 11.82 26.83
CA ASP A 301 -21.51 12.75 27.87
C ASP A 301 -21.11 14.21 27.56
N LYS A 302 -19.85 14.45 27.22
CA LYS A 302 -19.30 15.80 27.04
C LYS A 302 -19.51 16.39 25.65
N PHE A 303 -19.44 15.54 24.62
CA PHE A 303 -19.36 15.90 23.20
C PHE A 303 -20.26 14.97 22.35
N PRO A 304 -21.58 14.88 22.64
CA PRO A 304 -22.48 13.96 21.95
C PRO A 304 -22.59 14.23 20.44
N GLN A 305 -22.55 15.51 20.04
CA GLN A 305 -22.65 15.90 18.63
C GLN A 305 -21.40 15.49 17.86
N GLU A 306 -20.21 15.75 18.41
CA GLU A 306 -18.93 15.38 17.84
C GLU A 306 -18.81 13.86 17.71
N PHE A 307 -19.28 13.12 18.72
CA PHE A 307 -19.28 11.66 18.68
C PHE A 307 -20.19 11.09 17.59
N ALA A 308 -21.37 11.69 17.39
CA ALA A 308 -22.29 11.30 16.31
C ALA A 308 -21.74 11.66 14.92
N TRP A 309 -21.24 12.89 14.71
CA TRP A 309 -20.67 13.30 13.42
C TRP A 309 -19.45 12.47 13.03
N ARG A 310 -18.62 12.08 14.00
CA ARG A 310 -17.51 11.17 13.72
C ARG A 310 -17.97 9.77 13.34
N ASP A 311 -19.08 9.29 13.90
CA ASP A 311 -19.66 8.02 13.48
C ASP A 311 -20.27 8.10 12.08
N GLN A 312 -20.72 9.28 11.63
CA GLN A 312 -21.24 9.49 10.25
C GLN A 312 -20.13 9.48 9.19
N ASP A 313 -19.03 10.20 9.42
CA ASP A 313 -17.86 10.18 8.53
C ASP A 313 -16.55 10.07 9.32
N LYS A 314 -16.25 8.85 9.75
CA LYS A 314 -15.04 8.55 10.54
C LYS A 314 -13.74 8.79 9.76
N LEU A 315 -13.80 8.80 8.43
CA LEU A 315 -12.63 9.04 7.58
C LEU A 315 -12.21 10.51 7.62
N ARG A 316 -13.18 11.42 7.42
CA ARG A 316 -12.90 12.86 7.24
C ARG A 316 -13.12 13.70 8.49
N TYR A 317 -13.94 13.24 9.43
CA TYR A 317 -14.24 14.02 10.63
C TYR A 317 -13.01 14.16 11.53
N ARG A 318 -12.73 15.41 11.94
CA ARG A 318 -11.72 15.77 12.94
C ARG A 318 -12.42 16.10 14.24
N TYR A 319 -12.01 15.50 15.34
CA TYR A 319 -12.35 16.07 16.65
C TYR A 319 -11.79 17.50 16.75
N PRO A 320 -12.41 18.41 17.53
CA PRO A 320 -11.84 19.74 17.74
C PRO A 320 -10.39 19.67 18.21
N TRP A 321 -9.50 20.37 17.49
CA TRP A 321 -8.04 20.37 17.68
C TRP A 321 -7.34 19.01 17.49
N GLY A 322 -8.01 18.02 16.90
CA GLY A 322 -7.43 16.71 16.60
C GLY A 322 -7.25 16.44 15.10
N GLU A 323 -6.98 15.17 14.81
CA GLU A 323 -6.78 14.63 13.47
C GLU A 323 -7.98 13.79 12.98
N SER A 324 -8.13 13.73 11.66
CA SER A 324 -8.95 12.76 10.94
C SER A 324 -8.06 11.64 10.39
N TYR A 325 -8.66 10.58 9.85
CA TYR A 325 -7.90 9.56 9.14
C TYR A 325 -7.21 10.13 7.88
N VAL A 326 -7.80 11.13 7.22
CA VAL A 326 -7.18 11.82 6.08
C VAL A 326 -5.89 12.54 6.50
N ASP A 327 -5.83 13.13 7.70
CA ASP A 327 -4.61 13.78 8.19
C ASP A 327 -3.50 12.75 8.46
N ILE A 328 -3.87 11.60 9.02
CA ILE A 328 -2.93 10.46 9.19
C ILE A 328 -2.40 10.02 7.83
N MET A 329 -3.26 9.84 6.83
CA MET A 329 -2.86 9.45 5.48
C MET A 329 -1.83 10.42 4.89
N ALA A 330 -2.02 11.74 5.10
CA ALA A 330 -1.11 12.77 4.63
C ALA A 330 0.25 12.73 5.34
N ARG A 331 0.29 12.62 6.68
CA ARG A 331 1.56 12.55 7.41
C ARG A 331 2.31 11.22 7.25
N LEU A 332 1.61 10.16 6.86
CA LEU A 332 2.22 8.85 6.58
C LEU A 332 2.83 8.75 5.18
N ASP A 333 2.61 9.71 4.28
CA ASP A 333 3.21 9.72 2.93
C ASP A 333 4.73 9.40 2.94
N PRO A 334 5.59 10.10 3.70
CA PRO A 334 7.01 9.76 3.77
C PRO A 334 7.27 8.37 4.35
N VAL A 335 6.50 7.93 5.34
CA VAL A 335 6.66 6.59 5.95
C VAL A 335 6.35 5.49 4.92
N LEU A 336 5.32 5.67 4.09
CA LEU A 336 4.96 4.69 3.07
C LEU A 336 6.01 4.58 1.97
N LEU A 337 6.63 5.69 1.57
CA LEU A 337 7.73 5.67 0.61
C LEU A 337 8.92 4.87 1.15
N GLU A 338 9.29 5.06 2.42
CA GLU A 338 10.34 4.29 3.07
C GLU A 338 9.96 2.80 3.22
N LEU A 339 8.70 2.46 3.54
CA LEU A 339 8.25 1.06 3.56
C LEU A 339 8.29 0.39 2.17
N GLU A 340 8.05 1.14 1.09
CA GLU A 340 8.22 0.65 -0.28
C GLU A 340 9.70 0.51 -0.68
N HIS A 341 10.63 1.07 0.09
CA HIS A 341 12.07 0.88 -0.06
C HIS A 341 12.61 -0.31 0.75
N GLU A 342 12.23 -0.42 2.02
CA GLU A 342 12.75 -1.42 2.97
C GLU A 342 12.33 -2.86 2.61
N ASP A 343 13.17 -3.84 2.99
CA ASP A 343 12.91 -5.27 2.79
C ASP A 343 12.31 -5.95 4.02
N ASN A 344 12.92 -5.68 5.20
CA ASN A 344 12.63 -6.34 6.47
C ASN A 344 12.52 -5.29 7.59
N VAL A 345 11.31 -4.84 7.89
CA VAL A 345 11.05 -3.87 8.95
C VAL A 345 9.88 -4.32 9.82
N LEU A 346 10.02 -4.14 11.13
CA LEU A 346 8.94 -4.25 12.10
C LEU A 346 8.49 -2.86 12.52
N VAL A 347 7.25 -2.51 12.21
CA VAL A 347 6.62 -1.27 12.67
C VAL A 347 5.76 -1.57 13.90
N VAL A 348 6.17 -1.06 15.06
CA VAL A 348 5.38 -1.06 16.30
C VAL A 348 4.68 0.29 16.46
N SER A 349 3.38 0.33 16.18
CA SER A 349 2.60 1.58 16.17
C SER A 349 1.26 1.40 16.87
N HIS A 350 0.20 2.02 16.34
CA HIS A 350 -1.09 2.19 17.01
C HIS A 350 -2.27 1.81 16.12
N GLN A 351 -3.48 1.87 16.67
CA GLN A 351 -4.65 1.33 15.98
C GLN A 351 -5.00 2.14 14.73
N ALA A 352 -5.05 3.48 14.81
CA ALA A 352 -5.45 4.28 13.65
C ALA A 352 -4.34 4.32 12.58
N VAL A 353 -3.09 4.42 13.01
CA VAL A 353 -1.92 4.45 12.12
C VAL A 353 -1.78 3.14 11.34
N LEU A 354 -1.84 1.98 12.01
CA LEU A 354 -1.71 0.70 11.33
C LEU A 354 -2.90 0.41 10.41
N ARG A 355 -4.11 0.88 10.73
CA ARG A 355 -5.23 0.83 9.80
C ARG A 355 -4.90 1.50 8.47
N CYS A 356 -4.28 2.69 8.52
CA CYS A 356 -3.85 3.41 7.32
C CYS A 356 -2.77 2.62 6.56
N ILE A 357 -1.70 2.23 7.23
CA ILE A 357 -0.58 1.51 6.59
C ILE A 357 -1.04 0.19 5.97
N LEU A 358 -1.77 -0.64 6.73
CA LEU A 358 -2.29 -1.90 6.23
C LEU A 358 -3.29 -1.70 5.09
N GLY A 359 -4.14 -0.67 5.18
CA GLY A 359 -5.08 -0.34 4.12
C GLY A 359 -4.40 0.07 2.82
N TYR A 360 -3.27 0.78 2.89
CA TYR A 360 -2.41 1.04 1.74
C TYR A 360 -1.93 -0.27 1.12
N PHE A 361 -1.22 -1.14 1.87
CA PHE A 361 -0.67 -2.38 1.31
C PHE A 361 -1.74 -3.34 0.79
N LEU A 362 -2.90 -3.39 1.45
CA LEU A 362 -4.04 -4.23 1.06
C LEU A 362 -4.94 -3.59 0.00
N ASN A 363 -4.57 -2.43 -0.54
CA ASN A 363 -5.29 -1.72 -1.58
C ASN A 363 -6.78 -1.50 -1.24
N LYS A 364 -7.04 -1.12 0.02
CA LYS A 364 -8.40 -0.86 0.54
C LYS A 364 -8.90 0.50 0.12
N LYS A 365 -10.22 0.64 -0.01
CA LYS A 365 -10.82 1.95 -0.25
C LYS A 365 -10.64 2.84 1.00
N PRO A 366 -10.48 4.17 0.85
CA PRO A 366 -10.33 5.08 1.98
C PRO A 366 -11.43 4.92 3.04
N GLU A 367 -12.67 4.66 2.63
CA GLU A 367 -13.82 4.50 3.53
C GLU A 367 -13.72 3.26 4.43
N GLU A 368 -12.96 2.24 4.02
CA GLU A 368 -12.74 1.02 4.80
C GLU A 368 -11.67 1.19 5.88
N LEU A 369 -10.73 2.14 5.69
CA LEU A 369 -9.55 2.30 6.56
C LEU A 369 -9.92 2.44 8.05
N PRO A 370 -10.87 3.30 8.46
CA PRO A 370 -11.19 3.52 9.87
C PRO A 370 -11.75 2.30 10.61
N TYR A 371 -12.05 1.22 9.87
CA TYR A 371 -12.72 0.02 10.36
C TYR A 371 -11.92 -1.27 10.11
N ILE A 372 -10.71 -1.19 9.54
CA ILE A 372 -9.82 -2.36 9.48
C ILE A 372 -9.53 -2.83 10.91
N ASN A 373 -9.71 -4.13 11.16
CA ASN A 373 -9.46 -4.69 12.49
C ASN A 373 -7.95 -4.90 12.70
N VAL A 374 -7.39 -4.22 13.69
CA VAL A 374 -5.98 -4.32 14.08
C VAL A 374 -5.93 -4.66 15.57
N PRO A 375 -6.01 -5.95 15.93
CA PRO A 375 -6.10 -6.38 17.32
C PRO A 375 -4.80 -6.13 18.09
N LEU A 376 -4.90 -5.96 19.42
CA LEU A 376 -3.74 -5.99 20.31
C LEU A 376 -3.08 -7.39 20.28
N HIS A 377 -1.82 -7.42 20.68
CA HIS A 377 -1.03 -8.63 20.91
C HIS A 377 -0.94 -9.61 19.73
N THR A 378 -1.03 -9.06 18.51
CA THR A 378 -1.02 -9.81 17.26
C THR A 378 0.07 -9.26 16.36
N LEU A 379 0.99 -10.12 15.96
CA LEU A 379 1.97 -9.82 14.92
C LEU A 379 1.27 -9.97 13.56
N ILE A 380 1.35 -8.95 12.73
CA ILE A 380 0.80 -8.93 11.38
C ILE A 380 1.97 -8.96 10.42
N LYS A 381 1.99 -9.91 9.49
CA LYS A 381 3.00 -10.04 8.46
C LYS A 381 2.37 -9.74 7.10
N ILE A 382 2.97 -8.83 6.35
CA ILE A 382 2.61 -8.52 4.97
C ILE A 382 3.72 -9.05 4.06
N THR A 383 3.37 -9.97 3.17
CA THR A 383 4.27 -10.49 2.14
C THR A 383 3.80 -9.97 0.78
N THR A 384 4.70 -9.39 -0.02
CA THR A 384 4.36 -8.96 -1.38
C THR A 384 4.49 -10.11 -2.37
N ASP A 385 3.51 -10.24 -3.27
CA ASP A 385 3.52 -11.15 -4.41
C ASP A 385 3.20 -10.34 -5.67
N GLY A 386 4.24 -9.96 -6.41
CA GLY A 386 4.20 -8.91 -7.42
C GLY A 386 3.59 -7.61 -6.90
N TYR A 387 2.50 -7.15 -7.51
CA TYR A 387 1.78 -5.98 -7.02
C TYR A 387 0.74 -6.30 -5.94
N ASN A 388 0.48 -7.57 -5.63
CA ASN A 388 -0.43 -7.96 -4.56
C ASN A 388 0.29 -8.07 -3.21
N CYS A 389 -0.47 -8.05 -2.13
CA CYS A 389 0.05 -8.18 -0.77
C CYS A 389 -0.85 -9.14 0.02
N HIS A 390 -0.22 -10.06 0.75
CA HIS A 390 -0.88 -11.05 1.59
C HIS A 390 -0.65 -10.75 3.05
N MET A 391 -1.73 -10.76 3.84
CA MET A 391 -1.69 -10.52 5.29
C MET A 391 -1.86 -11.82 6.06
N GLU A 392 -0.91 -12.10 6.94
CA GLU A 392 -0.95 -13.19 7.91
C GLU A 392 -0.94 -12.61 9.33
N CYS A 393 -1.81 -13.10 10.20
CA CYS A 393 -1.91 -12.64 11.59
C CYS A 393 -1.52 -13.76 12.56
N THR A 394 -0.56 -13.50 13.43
CA THR A 394 -0.09 -14.44 14.45
C THR A 394 -0.32 -13.86 15.85
N LYS A 395 -1.24 -14.46 16.60
CA LYS A 395 -1.54 -14.05 17.98
C LYS A 395 -0.49 -14.64 18.95
N LEU A 396 0.18 -13.82 19.75
CA LEU A 396 1.28 -14.26 20.62
C LEU A 396 0.84 -14.76 22.01
N ASN A 397 -0.37 -15.32 22.13
CA ASN A 397 -0.93 -15.95 23.34
C ASN A 397 -0.83 -15.14 24.64
N VAL A 398 -0.91 -13.80 24.57
CA VAL A 398 -1.05 -12.93 25.75
C VAL A 398 -2.42 -12.27 25.68
N GLU A 399 -3.23 -12.41 26.72
CA GLU A 399 -4.55 -11.77 26.79
C GLU A 399 -4.45 -10.24 26.72
N CYS A 400 -5.51 -9.61 26.21
CA CYS A 400 -5.67 -8.17 26.12
C CYS A 400 -7.16 -7.82 26.10
N VAL A 401 -7.48 -6.56 26.40
CA VAL A 401 -8.78 -5.98 26.08
C VAL A 401 -9.03 -5.91 24.57
N ASP A 402 -10.30 -5.81 24.19
CA ASP A 402 -10.67 -5.40 22.83
C ASP A 402 -10.84 -3.87 22.79
N THR A 403 -10.31 -3.24 21.75
CA THR A 403 -10.44 -1.79 21.50
C THR A 403 -11.14 -1.50 20.17
N TYR A 404 -11.66 -2.53 19.51
CA TYR A 404 -12.35 -2.41 18.23
C TYR A 404 -13.82 -2.04 18.44
N ARG A 405 -14.14 -0.76 18.22
CA ARG A 405 -15.52 -0.28 18.14
C ARG A 405 -16.03 -0.31 16.69
N LYS A 406 -17.08 -1.09 16.44
CA LYS A 406 -17.84 -1.10 15.16
C LYS A 406 -18.59 0.21 14.99
N GLN A 407 -18.95 0.56 13.75
CA GLN A 407 -19.87 1.67 13.51
C GLN A 407 -21.26 1.29 14.06
N PRO A 408 -21.89 2.13 14.89
CA PRO A 408 -23.26 1.89 15.34
C PRO A 408 -24.25 2.03 14.18
N LYS A 409 -25.41 1.39 14.29
CA LYS A 409 -26.47 1.51 13.27
C LYS A 409 -27.05 2.92 13.23
N ASN A 410 -27.21 3.56 14.39
CA ASN A 410 -27.70 4.93 14.50
C ASN A 410 -26.52 5.89 14.74
N CYS A 411 -26.20 6.67 13.72
CA CYS A 411 -25.16 7.71 13.78
C CYS A 411 -25.75 9.12 13.84
N SER A 412 -27.07 9.28 14.02
CA SER A 412 -27.70 10.59 14.02
C SER A 412 -27.30 11.42 15.25
N ALA A 413 -27.32 12.74 15.13
CA ALA A 413 -26.96 13.65 16.22
C ALA A 413 -27.99 13.69 17.35
N ASP A 414 -29.22 13.25 17.09
CA ASP A 414 -30.33 13.14 18.04
C ASP A 414 -30.49 11.71 18.62
N ARG A 415 -29.52 10.81 18.37
CA ARG A 415 -29.53 9.44 18.92
C ARG A 415 -29.46 9.44 20.45
N THR A 416 -29.99 8.39 21.07
CA THR A 416 -29.86 8.18 22.52
C THR A 416 -28.43 7.78 22.88
N THR A 417 -28.07 7.95 24.16
CA THR A 417 -26.79 7.48 24.70
C THR A 417 -26.62 5.97 24.54
N ASP A 418 -27.67 5.19 24.76
CA ASP A 418 -27.64 3.73 24.60
C ASP A 418 -27.35 3.33 23.15
N ASP A 419 -27.99 3.97 22.18
CA ASP A 419 -27.73 3.76 20.75
C ASP A 419 -26.28 4.07 20.37
N ALA A 420 -25.72 5.16 20.93
CA ALA A 420 -24.35 5.59 20.66
C ALA A 420 -23.30 4.63 21.22
N LEU A 421 -23.58 4.04 22.39
CA LEU A 421 -22.63 3.23 23.15
C LEU A 421 -22.75 1.72 22.91
N LEU A 422 -23.81 1.26 22.23
CA LEU A 422 -24.08 -0.17 21.94
C LEU A 422 -22.90 -0.96 21.34
N THR A 423 -22.01 -0.29 20.61
CA THR A 423 -20.86 -0.93 19.93
C THR A 423 -19.53 -0.76 20.66
N VAL A 424 -19.54 -0.11 21.84
CA VAL A 424 -18.35 0.11 22.65
C VAL A 424 -17.88 -1.22 23.26
N PRO A 425 -16.61 -1.61 23.08
CA PRO A 425 -16.10 -2.81 23.71
C PRO A 425 -15.97 -2.65 25.24
N SER A 426 -16.13 -3.76 25.95
CA SER A 426 -15.96 -3.82 27.41
C SER A 426 -14.56 -3.37 27.84
N HIS A 427 -14.50 -2.61 28.93
CA HIS A 427 -13.24 -2.19 29.54
C HIS A 427 -13.34 -2.20 31.08
N PHE A 428 -12.23 -1.89 31.75
CA PHE A 428 -12.15 -1.91 33.21
C PHE A 428 -12.24 -0.50 33.81
N ASP A 429 -12.79 -0.40 35.01
CA ASP A 429 -12.94 0.87 35.75
C ASP A 429 -11.66 1.36 36.45
N SER A 430 -10.72 0.45 36.71
CA SER A 430 -9.48 0.77 37.42
C SER A 430 -8.32 -0.12 36.99
N LEU A 431 -7.10 0.34 37.25
CA LEU A 431 -5.87 -0.43 37.02
C LEU A 431 -5.59 -1.46 38.13
N ASN A 432 -6.37 -1.47 39.21
CA ASN A 432 -6.16 -2.30 40.40
C ASN A 432 -6.71 -3.74 40.28
N PHE A 433 -7.11 -4.17 39.08
CA PHE A 433 -7.61 -5.52 38.80
C PHE A 433 -6.60 -6.64 39.14
N TRP A 434 -5.31 -6.31 39.29
CA TRP A 434 -4.28 -7.25 39.75
C TRP A 434 -4.31 -7.56 41.24
N GLN A 435 -5.02 -6.76 42.06
CA GLN A 435 -5.07 -6.91 43.51
C GLN A 435 -6.36 -7.56 44.02
N LEU A 436 -7.38 -7.74 43.19
CA LEU A 436 -8.69 -8.23 43.62
C LEU A 436 -9.12 -9.45 42.79
N THR A 437 -8.68 -10.62 43.23
CA THR A 437 -9.35 -11.88 42.94
C THR A 437 -10.77 -11.84 43.52
N GLY A 438 -11.73 -11.23 42.81
CA GLY A 438 -13.15 -11.37 43.14
C GLY A 438 -14.09 -10.20 42.81
N GLN A 439 -13.61 -8.98 42.54
CA GLN A 439 -14.50 -7.82 42.32
C GLN A 439 -13.88 -6.74 41.40
N SER A 440 -13.51 -7.06 40.16
CA SER A 440 -13.45 -6.02 39.12
C SER A 440 -14.74 -6.08 38.32
N SER A 441 -15.59 -5.06 38.42
CA SER A 441 -16.67 -4.86 37.46
C SER A 441 -16.04 -4.63 36.10
N LEU A 442 -16.11 -5.62 35.21
CA LEU A 442 -16.04 -5.33 33.79
C LEU A 442 -17.28 -4.47 33.51
N ILE A 443 -17.10 -3.25 33.00
CA ILE A 443 -18.23 -2.56 32.38
C ILE A 443 -18.54 -3.36 31.12
N THR A 444 -19.52 -4.23 31.26
CA THR A 444 -20.13 -5.00 30.18
C THR A 444 -21.59 -4.59 30.24
N GLN A 445 -22.10 -3.90 29.22
CA GLN A 445 -23.53 -3.64 29.12
C GLN A 445 -24.05 -4.07 27.75
N HIS A 446 -25.26 -4.62 27.82
CA HIS A 446 -25.94 -5.51 26.86
C HIS A 446 -26.30 -4.88 25.52
#